data_AF-A0A3M1H908-F1
#
_entry.id   AF-A0A3M1H908-F1
#
_cell.length_a   1.000
_cell.length_b   1.000
_cell.length_c   1.000
_cell.angle_alpha   90.00
_cell.angle_beta   90.00
_cell.angle_gamma   90.00
#
_symmetry.space_group_name_H-M   'P 1'
#
loop_
_entity.id
_entity.type
_entity.pdbx_description
1 polymer ?
#
loop_
_entity_poly.entity_id
_entity_poly.type
_entity_poly.pdbx_seq_one_letter_code
_entity_poly.pdbx_strand_id
1 'polypeptide(L)'
;MKWLWTVLTSSVGRKFIMGLTGLFLCTFLVVHLMGNLQLLKGDGGIAFNHYSDFMSTNLGIRILEIGLVLGFLFHILDGISLTLKNHSARPERYYVNAGSANSSWTSRHMFFTGFLVLLFLGLHLWSFTIRHRVLHAQEPMFESVRMAFENPWYSAFYIFAFFLLGLHLHHGFQSAFQSLGLRHKKYTPLIQGLGLLFCILIPLGYASIPCYFLINKGKNKISKIHFQEEKLPVEVQKNWEARAKTLVAKEYPWVEKTRLLKAERSGSLYRLSLEVLGKKDSKKVQVQILVNWDTENKQKG
;
A
#
# COMPACT_ATOMS: atom_id res chain seq x y z
N MET A 1 -40.10 5.96 2.77
CA MET A 1 -39.26 6.12 3.98
C MET A 1 -38.68 7.54 4.10
N LYS A 2 -39.51 8.59 4.19
CA LYS A 2 -39.00 9.97 4.32
C LYS A 2 -38.27 10.21 5.66
N TRP A 3 -38.73 9.57 6.73
CA TRP A 3 -38.17 9.75 8.08
C TRP A 3 -36.68 9.36 8.19
N LEU A 4 -36.25 8.36 7.41
CA LEU A 4 -34.94 7.73 7.53
C LEU A 4 -33.93 8.62 6.85
N TRP A 5 -34.30 9.10 5.65
CA TRP A 5 -33.57 10.16 4.96
C TRP A 5 -33.45 11.42 5.82
N THR A 6 -34.51 11.86 6.50
CA THR A 6 -34.45 13.03 7.40
C THR A 6 -33.49 12.80 8.57
N VAL A 7 -33.54 11.63 9.22
CA VAL A 7 -32.65 11.30 10.35
C VAL A 7 -31.19 11.22 9.88
N LEU A 8 -30.90 10.51 8.79
CA LEU A 8 -29.54 10.34 8.27
C LEU A 8 -28.94 11.65 7.73
N THR A 9 -29.75 12.55 7.20
CA THR A 9 -29.29 13.83 6.64
C THR A 9 -29.18 14.95 7.69
N SER A 10 -29.73 14.73 8.90
CA SER A 10 -29.63 15.65 10.04
C SER A 10 -28.19 15.88 10.50
N SER A 11 -27.95 16.94 11.27
CA SER A 11 -26.64 17.26 11.84
C SER A 11 -26.12 16.16 12.78
N VAL A 12 -27.02 15.49 13.50
CA VAL A 12 -26.70 14.38 14.40
C VAL A 12 -26.41 13.11 13.60
N GLY A 13 -27.28 12.75 12.66
CA GLY A 13 -27.11 11.56 11.82
C GLY A 13 -25.81 11.56 11.02
N ARG A 14 -25.43 12.71 10.47
CA ARG A 14 -24.14 12.86 9.76
C ARG A 14 -22.95 12.66 10.67
N LYS A 15 -22.92 13.30 11.85
CA LYS A 15 -21.83 13.06 12.82
C LYS A 15 -21.71 11.58 13.19
N PHE A 16 -22.85 10.89 13.36
CA PHE A 16 -22.87 9.46 13.60
C PHE A 16 -22.25 8.67 12.44
N ILE A 17 -22.64 8.93 11.19
CA ILE A 17 -22.06 8.30 9.99
C ILE A 17 -20.56 8.61 9.86
N MET A 18 -20.15 9.86 10.10
CA MET A 18 -18.76 10.29 10.11
C MET A 18 -17.91 9.51 11.12
N GLY A 19 -18.44 9.31 12.33
CA GLY A 19 -17.78 8.50 13.36
C GLY A 19 -17.69 7.02 12.98
N LEU A 20 -18.77 6.44 12.45
CA LEU A 20 -18.81 5.03 12.06
C LEU A 20 -17.86 4.73 10.90
N THR A 21 -17.89 5.55 9.85
CA THR A 21 -16.98 5.43 8.70
C THR A 21 -15.53 5.65 9.11
N GLY A 22 -15.24 6.60 10.00
CA GLY A 22 -13.90 6.83 10.53
C GLY A 22 -13.34 5.62 11.27
N LEU A 23 -14.13 4.98 12.14
CA LEU A 23 -13.72 3.77 12.86
C LEU A 23 -13.57 2.57 11.93
N PHE A 24 -14.44 2.43 10.93
CA PHE A 24 -14.29 1.42 9.88
C PHE A 24 -12.97 1.60 9.10
N LEU A 25 -12.61 2.83 8.73
CA LEU A 25 -11.32 3.08 8.07
C LEU A 25 -10.13 2.84 9.01
N CYS A 26 -10.29 3.01 10.33
CA CYS A 26 -9.27 2.63 11.31
C CYS A 26 -9.01 1.13 11.31
N THR A 27 -10.03 0.27 11.19
CA THR A 27 -9.80 -1.18 11.11
C THR A 27 -9.08 -1.56 9.81
N PHE A 28 -9.41 -0.91 8.70
CA PHE A 28 -8.68 -1.06 7.45
C PHE A 28 -7.19 -0.71 7.62
N LEU A 29 -6.86 0.40 8.28
CA LEU A 29 -5.46 0.78 8.50
C LEU A 29 -4.66 -0.28 9.27
N VAL A 30 -5.28 -0.99 10.22
CA VAL A 30 -4.65 -2.10 10.95
C VAL A 30 -4.37 -3.26 10.02
N VAL A 31 -5.40 -3.76 9.32
CA VAL A 31 -5.27 -4.91 8.41
C VAL A 31 -4.29 -4.61 7.28
N HIS A 32 -4.38 -3.40 6.73
CA HIS A 32 -3.48 -2.94 5.67
C HIS A 32 -2.04 -2.87 6.18
N LEU A 33 -1.79 -2.36 7.39
CA LEU A 33 -0.45 -2.33 7.98
C LEU A 33 0.08 -3.75 8.20
N MET A 34 -0.73 -4.64 8.78
CA MET A 34 -0.35 -6.05 8.99
C MET A 34 0.10 -6.73 7.70
N GLY A 35 -0.63 -6.53 6.60
CA GLY A 35 -0.23 -7.01 5.28
C GLY A 35 1.08 -6.41 4.80
N ASN A 36 1.24 -5.09 4.95
CA ASN A 36 2.44 -4.35 4.54
C ASN A 36 3.68 -4.68 5.38
N LEU A 37 3.54 -5.09 6.65
CA LEU A 37 4.69 -5.52 7.46
C LEU A 37 5.44 -6.72 6.85
N GLN A 38 4.82 -7.47 5.93
CA GLN A 38 5.49 -8.52 5.17
C GLN A 38 6.60 -7.99 4.26
N LEU A 39 6.57 -6.71 3.88
CA LEU A 39 7.67 -6.04 3.16
C LEU A 39 8.99 -6.04 3.94
N LEU A 40 8.91 -6.16 5.27
CA LEU A 40 10.06 -6.11 6.18
C LEU A 40 10.68 -7.48 6.46
N LYS A 41 10.17 -8.57 5.87
CA LYS A 41 10.63 -9.94 6.14
C LYS A 41 12.05 -10.24 5.64
N GLY A 42 12.59 -9.43 4.74
CA GLY A 42 13.92 -9.67 4.15
C GLY A 42 14.00 -10.89 3.22
N ASP A 43 12.85 -11.44 2.81
CA ASP A 43 12.74 -12.62 1.95
C ASP A 43 12.72 -12.27 0.44
N GLY A 44 13.14 -11.06 0.07
CA GLY A 44 13.09 -10.57 -1.30
C GLY A 44 11.67 -10.38 -1.86
N GLY A 45 10.65 -10.31 -0.99
CA GLY A 45 9.28 -10.01 -1.37
C GLY A 45 8.40 -11.22 -1.63
N ILE A 46 8.87 -12.43 -1.35
CA ILE A 46 8.11 -13.67 -1.58
C ILE A 46 6.78 -13.63 -0.82
N ALA A 47 6.83 -13.41 0.50
CA ALA A 47 5.63 -13.37 1.33
C ALA A 47 4.69 -12.22 0.95
N PHE A 48 5.25 -11.04 0.65
CA PHE A 48 4.44 -9.89 0.28
C PHE A 48 3.75 -10.06 -1.08
N ASN A 49 4.42 -10.62 -2.08
CA ASN A 49 3.82 -10.89 -3.38
C ASN A 49 2.72 -11.95 -3.26
N HIS A 50 2.95 -13.05 -2.54
CA HIS A 50 1.92 -14.06 -2.29
C HIS A 50 0.69 -13.46 -1.58
N TYR A 51 0.92 -12.60 -0.59
CA TYR A 51 -0.16 -11.88 0.08
C TYR A 51 -0.89 -10.93 -0.87
N SER A 52 -0.17 -10.16 -1.70
CA SER A 52 -0.74 -9.25 -2.70
C SER A 52 -1.62 -9.99 -3.72
N ASP A 53 -1.17 -11.15 -4.17
CA ASP A 53 -1.90 -12.00 -5.11
C ASP A 53 -3.17 -12.57 -4.47
N PHE A 54 -3.07 -13.09 -3.24
CA PHE A 54 -4.24 -13.55 -2.48
C PHE A 54 -5.28 -12.45 -2.30
N MET A 55 -4.86 -11.25 -1.88
CA MET A 55 -5.77 -10.11 -1.68
C MET A 55 -6.41 -9.65 -3.00
N SER A 56 -5.74 -9.85 -4.13
CA SER A 56 -6.22 -9.38 -5.44
C SER A 56 -7.11 -10.39 -6.17
N THR A 57 -7.07 -11.66 -5.79
CA THR A 57 -7.80 -12.75 -6.46
C THR A 57 -8.95 -13.31 -5.64
N ASN A 58 -8.91 -13.18 -4.30
CA ASN A 58 -9.94 -13.71 -3.43
C ASN A 58 -11.26 -12.92 -3.54
N LEU A 59 -12.34 -13.59 -3.95
CA LEU A 59 -13.66 -12.96 -4.17
C LEU A 59 -14.21 -12.26 -2.91
N GLY A 60 -14.02 -12.85 -1.73
CA GLY A 60 -14.48 -12.24 -0.47
C GLY A 60 -13.77 -10.92 -0.19
N ILE A 61 -12.46 -10.86 -0.42
CA ILE A 61 -11.69 -9.62 -0.32
C ILE A 61 -12.14 -8.59 -1.35
N ARG A 62 -12.45 -9.00 -2.59
CA ARG A 62 -12.95 -8.10 -3.64
C ARG A 62 -14.30 -7.45 -3.28
N ILE A 63 -15.18 -8.19 -2.60
CA ILE A 63 -16.44 -7.61 -2.08
C ILE A 63 -16.16 -6.62 -0.95
N LEU A 64 -15.26 -6.97 -0.01
CA LEU A 64 -14.85 -6.06 1.07
C LEU A 64 -14.19 -4.79 0.55
N GLU A 65 -13.44 -4.86 -0.56
CA GLU A 65 -12.82 -3.71 -1.23
C GLU A 65 -13.88 -2.71 -1.74
N ILE A 66 -15.01 -3.17 -2.29
CA ILE A 66 -16.11 -2.29 -2.68
C ILE A 66 -16.67 -1.56 -1.44
N GLY A 67 -16.87 -2.29 -0.35
CA GLY A 67 -17.27 -1.70 0.94
C GLY A 67 -16.26 -0.67 1.45
N LEU A 68 -14.96 -0.93 1.28
CA LEU A 68 -13.89 -0.02 1.65
C LEU A 68 -13.93 1.28 0.83
N VAL A 69 -14.09 1.17 -0.50
CA VAL A 69 -14.21 2.34 -1.39
C VAL A 69 -15.42 3.20 -1.00
N LEU A 70 -16.56 2.57 -0.73
CA LEU A 70 -17.75 3.29 -0.24
C LEU A 70 -17.49 3.95 1.12
N GLY A 71 -16.80 3.27 2.03
CA GLY A 71 -16.40 3.83 3.32
C GLY A 71 -15.54 5.08 3.18
N PHE A 72 -14.52 5.06 2.30
CA PHE A 72 -13.72 6.25 1.97
C PHE A 72 -14.58 7.37 1.39
N LEU A 73 -15.43 7.05 0.42
CA LEU A 73 -16.28 8.04 -0.24
C LEU A 73 -17.21 8.74 0.76
N PHE A 74 -17.91 7.97 1.60
CA PHE A 74 -18.79 8.54 2.62
C PHE A 74 -18.03 9.38 3.64
N HIS A 75 -16.86 8.90 4.09
CA HIS A 75 -16.04 9.62 5.06
C HIS A 75 -15.56 10.98 4.51
N ILE A 76 -15.06 11.00 3.27
CA ILE A 76 -14.55 12.21 2.62
C ILE A 76 -15.70 13.18 2.33
N LEU A 77 -16.78 12.71 1.69
CA LEU A 77 -17.90 13.58 1.31
C LEU A 77 -18.60 14.17 2.53
N ASP A 78 -18.85 13.38 3.58
CA ASP A 78 -19.49 13.91 4.79
C ASP A 78 -18.54 14.83 5.56
N GLY A 79 -17.23 14.54 5.59
CA GLY A 79 -16.21 15.43 6.15
C GLY A 79 -16.16 16.79 5.48
N ILE A 80 -16.19 16.84 4.14
CA ILE A 80 -16.29 18.09 3.37
C ILE A 80 -17.60 18.79 3.69
N SER A 81 -18.73 18.07 3.65
CA SER A 81 -20.05 18.67 3.89
C SER A 81 -20.18 19.25 5.31
N LEU A 82 -19.67 18.57 6.32
CA LEU A 82 -19.63 19.06 7.70
C LEU A 82 -18.71 20.29 7.83
N THR A 83 -17.57 20.30 7.15
CA THR A 83 -16.66 21.45 7.15
C THR A 83 -17.34 22.69 6.55
N LEU A 84 -17.97 22.54 5.39
CA LEU A 84 -18.70 23.63 4.73
C LEU A 84 -19.86 24.14 5.60
N LYS A 85 -20.67 23.23 6.17
CA LYS A 85 -21.76 23.62 7.08
C LYS A 85 -21.27 24.35 8.33
N ASN A 86 -20.19 23.89 8.94
CA ASN A 86 -19.59 24.54 10.11
C ASN A 86 -19.05 25.93 9.76
N HIS A 87 -18.56 26.13 8.54
CA HIS A 87 -18.10 27.43 8.05
C HIS A 87 -19.29 28.36 7.78
N SER A 88 -20.32 27.90 7.06
CA SER A 88 -21.52 28.70 6.73
C SER A 88 -22.35 29.06 7.96
N ALA A 89 -22.32 28.25 9.02
CA ALA A 89 -23.00 28.54 10.29
C ALA A 89 -22.29 29.63 11.12
N ARG A 90 -21.18 30.21 10.64
CA ARG A 90 -20.38 31.21 11.37
C ARG A 90 -20.03 32.43 10.49
N PRO A 91 -21.00 33.34 10.23
CA PRO A 91 -20.78 34.51 9.37
C PRO A 91 -19.92 35.62 10.01
N GLU A 92 -20.02 35.80 11.33
CA GLU A 92 -19.30 36.82 12.11
C GLU A 92 -18.11 36.17 12.84
N ARG A 93 -16.89 36.72 12.68
CA ARG A 93 -15.71 36.28 13.44
C ARG A 93 -15.81 36.80 14.88
N TYR A 94 -15.57 35.95 15.87
CA TYR A 94 -15.54 36.36 17.29
C TYR A 94 -14.59 37.54 17.51
N TYR A 95 -15.10 38.58 18.18
CA TYR A 95 -14.36 39.78 18.57
C TYR A 95 -13.16 39.46 19.49
N VAL A 96 -13.24 38.35 20.23
CA VAL A 96 -12.16 37.79 21.06
C VAL A 96 -11.93 36.32 20.69
N ASN A 97 -10.75 36.00 20.19
CA ASN A 97 -10.42 34.68 19.66
C ASN A 97 -9.69 33.82 20.72
N ALA A 98 -10.43 33.30 21.71
CA ALA A 98 -9.89 32.34 22.69
C ALA A 98 -9.86 30.90 22.11
N GLY A 99 -9.20 30.72 20.96
CA GLY A 99 -9.27 29.48 20.17
C GLY A 99 -8.83 28.21 20.91
N SER A 100 -7.88 28.33 21.84
CA SER A 100 -7.41 27.25 22.71
C SER A 100 -8.39 26.89 23.83
N ALA A 101 -9.26 27.81 24.25
CA ALA A 101 -10.26 27.55 25.28
C ALA A 101 -11.42 26.69 24.76
N ASN A 102 -11.70 26.76 23.44
CA ASN A 102 -12.90 26.15 22.84
C ASN A 102 -12.62 24.94 21.93
N SER A 103 -11.37 24.72 21.49
CA SER A 103 -11.04 23.61 20.57
C SER A 103 -9.56 23.22 20.63
N SER A 104 -9.23 21.97 20.31
CA SER A 104 -7.84 21.54 20.17
C SER A 104 -7.23 22.04 18.84
N TRP A 105 -5.90 22.13 18.77
CA TRP A 105 -5.20 22.47 17.53
C TRP A 105 -5.49 21.48 16.40
N THR A 106 -5.53 20.18 16.72
CA THR A 106 -5.83 19.10 15.75
C THR A 106 -7.25 19.19 15.21
N SER A 107 -8.22 19.62 16.03
CA SER A 107 -9.60 19.85 15.58
C SER A 107 -9.69 21.01 14.59
N ARG A 108 -8.99 22.12 14.86
CA ARG A 108 -8.97 23.29 13.97
C ARG A 108 -8.36 22.99 12.60
N HIS A 109 -7.39 22.09 12.54
CA HIS A 109 -6.70 21.72 11.31
C HIS A 109 -7.22 20.40 10.70
N MET A 110 -8.35 19.87 11.17
CA MET A 110 -8.85 18.55 10.73
C MET A 110 -9.15 18.49 9.23
N PHE A 111 -9.70 19.57 8.65
CA PHE A 111 -9.91 19.65 7.19
C PHE A 111 -8.58 19.63 6.44
N PHE A 112 -7.58 20.37 6.92
CA PHE A 112 -6.27 20.44 6.30
C PHE A 112 -5.53 19.10 6.36
N THR A 113 -5.50 18.45 7.52
CA THR A 113 -4.88 17.12 7.64
C THR A 113 -5.63 16.08 6.78
N GLY A 114 -6.96 16.13 6.75
CA GLY A 114 -7.77 15.25 5.89
C GLY A 114 -7.52 15.47 4.40
N PHE A 115 -7.41 16.72 3.96
CA PHE A 115 -7.10 17.06 2.57
C PHE A 115 -5.71 16.57 2.16
N LEU A 116 -4.69 16.73 3.01
CA LEU A 116 -3.35 16.21 2.70
C LEU A 116 -3.31 14.68 2.69
N VAL A 117 -4.06 14.02 3.59
CA VAL A 117 -4.24 12.56 3.56
C VAL A 117 -4.94 12.13 2.26
N LEU A 118 -5.88 12.91 1.74
CA LEU A 118 -6.53 12.63 0.45
C LEU A 118 -5.55 12.72 -0.73
N LEU A 119 -4.66 13.72 -0.74
CA LEU A 119 -3.61 13.82 -1.76
C LEU A 119 -2.66 12.61 -1.69
N PHE A 120 -2.26 12.23 -0.49
CA PHE A 120 -1.49 11.01 -0.25
C PHE A 120 -2.23 9.78 -0.77
N LEU A 121 -3.52 9.63 -0.48
CA LEU A 121 -4.35 8.51 -0.95
C LEU A 121 -4.40 8.44 -2.48
N GLY A 122 -4.58 9.58 -3.15
CA GLY A 122 -4.60 9.64 -4.61
C GLY A 122 -3.27 9.16 -5.22
N LEU A 123 -2.15 9.65 -4.69
CA LEU A 123 -0.82 9.23 -5.11
C LEU A 123 -0.57 7.74 -4.79
N HIS A 124 -0.97 7.28 -3.61
CA HIS A 124 -0.85 5.88 -3.19
C HIS A 124 -1.62 4.93 -4.13
N LEU A 125 -2.88 5.26 -4.44
CA LEU A 125 -3.71 4.49 -5.36
C LEU A 125 -3.13 4.51 -6.78
N TRP A 126 -2.62 5.65 -7.24
CA TRP A 126 -1.97 5.74 -8.54
C TRP A 126 -0.76 4.80 -8.63
N SER A 127 0.14 4.89 -7.65
CA SER A 127 1.41 4.16 -7.66
C SER A 127 1.25 2.65 -7.58
N PHE A 128 0.29 2.16 -6.80
CA PHE A 128 0.19 0.74 -6.48
C PHE A 128 -1.08 0.07 -7.02
N THR A 129 -2.24 0.71 -6.89
CA THR A 129 -3.51 0.10 -7.33
C THR A 129 -3.71 0.27 -8.84
N ILE A 130 -3.67 1.50 -9.35
CA ILE A 130 -3.92 1.79 -10.77
C ILE A 130 -2.84 1.18 -11.64
N ARG A 131 -1.57 1.36 -11.27
CA ARG A 131 -0.43 0.79 -11.99
C ARG A 131 -0.52 -0.74 -12.17
N HIS A 132 -0.92 -1.47 -11.13
CA HIS A 132 -1.00 -2.94 -11.20
C HIS A 132 -2.34 -3.45 -11.77
N ARG A 133 -3.46 -2.85 -11.37
CA ARG A 133 -4.79 -3.37 -11.76
C ARG A 133 -5.27 -2.86 -13.12
N VAL A 134 -4.96 -1.62 -13.46
CA VAL A 134 -5.47 -0.95 -14.67
C VAL A 134 -4.41 -0.91 -15.75
N LEU A 135 -3.17 -0.58 -15.39
CA LEU A 135 -2.07 -0.46 -16.35
C LEU A 135 -1.26 -1.76 -16.52
N HIS A 136 -1.63 -2.83 -15.81
CA HIS A 136 -1.03 -4.16 -15.92
C HIS A 136 0.50 -4.14 -15.87
N ALA A 137 1.06 -3.47 -14.86
CA ALA A 137 2.49 -3.52 -14.58
C ALA A 137 2.98 -4.98 -14.51
N GLN A 138 4.13 -5.22 -15.13
CA GLN A 138 4.66 -6.58 -15.33
C GLN A 138 5.59 -7.00 -14.18
N GLU A 139 6.13 -6.03 -13.45
CA GLU A 139 6.93 -6.31 -12.27
C GLU A 139 6.06 -6.75 -11.08
N PRO A 140 6.56 -7.59 -10.16
CA PRO A 140 5.85 -7.91 -8.93
C PRO A 140 5.60 -6.68 -8.06
N MET A 141 4.51 -6.68 -7.28
CA MET A 141 4.15 -5.55 -6.40
C MET A 141 5.28 -5.15 -5.45
N PHE A 142 5.99 -6.13 -4.86
CA PHE A 142 7.16 -5.87 -4.02
C PHE A 142 8.19 -4.98 -4.72
N GLU A 143 8.44 -5.23 -6.00
CA GLU A 143 9.46 -4.52 -6.77
C GLU A 143 9.04 -3.08 -7.03
N SER A 144 7.77 -2.84 -7.35
CA SER A 144 7.23 -1.47 -7.45
C SER A 144 7.37 -0.71 -6.12
N VAL A 145 7.08 -1.36 -4.99
CA VAL A 145 7.22 -0.77 -3.64
C VAL A 145 8.70 -0.46 -3.33
N ARG A 146 9.60 -1.41 -3.59
CA ARG A 146 11.05 -1.24 -3.41
C ARG A 146 11.57 -0.06 -4.21
N MET A 147 11.29 -0.03 -5.51
CA MET A 147 11.73 1.05 -6.40
C MET A 147 11.19 2.42 -5.94
N ALA A 148 9.93 2.47 -5.50
CA ALA A 148 9.33 3.69 -4.99
C ALA A 148 10.02 4.18 -3.71
N PHE A 149 10.26 3.30 -2.73
CA PHE A 149 10.83 3.68 -1.44
C PHE A 149 12.37 3.77 -1.40
N GLU A 150 13.07 3.27 -2.41
CA GLU A 150 14.49 3.59 -2.62
C GLU A 150 14.70 5.03 -3.13
N ASN A 151 13.65 5.71 -3.60
CA ASN A 151 13.70 7.13 -3.90
C ASN A 151 13.53 7.95 -2.58
N PRO A 152 14.56 8.70 -2.14
CA PRO A 152 14.53 9.42 -0.86
C PRO A 152 13.43 10.49 -0.80
N TRP A 153 13.13 11.16 -1.92
CA TRP A 153 12.10 12.20 -1.95
C TRP A 153 10.71 11.60 -1.82
N TYR A 154 10.46 10.47 -2.50
CA TYR A 154 9.20 9.75 -2.41
C TYR A 154 8.98 9.20 -0.99
N SER A 155 10.02 8.60 -0.40
CA SER A 155 10.00 8.12 0.98
C SER A 155 9.79 9.24 2.01
N ALA A 156 10.47 10.38 1.86
CA ALA A 156 10.27 11.54 2.74
C ALA A 156 8.82 12.06 2.67
N PHE A 157 8.24 12.14 1.48
CA PHE A 157 6.84 12.50 1.29
C PHE A 157 5.90 11.53 2.02
N TYR A 158 6.13 10.21 1.89
CA TYR A 158 5.32 9.20 2.59
C TYR A 158 5.43 9.31 4.11
N ILE A 159 6.63 9.49 4.64
CA ILE A 159 6.85 9.65 6.09
C ILE A 159 6.10 10.89 6.60
N PHE A 160 6.17 12.01 5.87
CA PHE A 160 5.41 13.21 6.20
C PHE A 160 3.89 12.99 6.13
N ALA A 161 3.41 12.27 5.11
CA ALA A 161 2.01 11.90 5.00
C ALA A 161 1.52 11.03 6.16
N PHE A 162 2.34 10.08 6.63
CA PHE A 162 2.03 9.26 7.81
C PHE A 162 1.99 10.09 9.09
N PHE A 163 2.88 11.07 9.26
CA PHE A 163 2.80 12.02 10.36
C PHE A 163 1.46 12.79 10.36
N LEU A 164 1.05 13.32 9.19
CA LEU A 164 -0.24 13.99 9.04
C LEU A 164 -1.43 13.06 9.28
N LEU A 165 -1.33 11.80 8.84
CA LEU A 165 -2.30 10.76 9.15
C LEU A 165 -2.38 10.54 10.67
N GLY A 166 -1.26 10.52 11.39
CA GLY A 166 -1.23 10.47 12.85
C GLY A 166 -2.00 11.60 13.51
N LEU A 167 -1.82 12.85 13.04
CA LEU A 167 -2.57 14.00 13.52
C LEU A 167 -4.08 13.89 13.22
N HIS A 168 -4.42 13.40 12.02
CA HIS A 168 -5.79 13.15 11.61
C HIS A 168 -6.46 12.08 12.49
N LEU A 169 -5.76 10.98 12.76
CA LEU A 169 -6.22 9.88 13.63
C LEU A 169 -6.35 10.32 15.09
N HIS A 170 -5.41 11.12 15.60
CA HIS A 170 -5.43 11.57 16.98
C HIS A 170 -6.75 12.30 17.32
N HIS A 171 -7.22 13.16 16.41
CA HIS A 171 -8.52 13.81 16.56
C HIS A 171 -9.67 12.88 16.15
N GLY A 172 -9.58 12.26 14.97
CA GLY A 172 -10.66 11.49 14.37
C GLY A 172 -11.11 10.32 15.24
N PHE A 173 -10.18 9.59 15.85
CA PHE A 173 -10.49 8.43 16.68
C PHE A 173 -11.34 8.82 17.89
N GLN A 174 -10.90 9.81 18.67
CA GLN A 174 -11.63 10.26 19.86
C GLN A 174 -12.97 10.91 19.50
N SER A 175 -12.99 11.73 18.45
CA SER A 175 -14.21 12.37 17.95
C SER A 175 -15.24 11.36 17.47
N ALA A 176 -14.82 10.23 16.91
CA ALA A 176 -15.74 9.18 16.48
C ALA A 176 -16.53 8.60 17.65
N PHE A 177 -15.89 8.26 18.77
CA PHE A 177 -16.60 7.78 19.97
C PHE A 177 -17.54 8.84 20.55
N GLN A 178 -17.17 10.11 20.49
CA GLN A 178 -18.07 11.19 20.88
C GLN A 178 -19.30 11.28 19.97
N SER A 179 -19.12 11.17 18.65
CA SER A 179 -20.22 11.19 17.68
C SER A 179 -21.16 9.99 17.80
N LEU A 180 -20.66 8.85 18.28
CA LEU A 180 -21.45 7.66 18.59
C LEU A 180 -22.15 7.73 19.96
N GLY A 181 -21.98 8.81 20.72
CA GLY A 181 -22.56 8.96 22.06
C GLY A 181 -21.83 8.17 23.15
N LEU A 182 -20.66 7.60 22.85
CA LEU A 182 -19.86 6.76 23.75
C LEU A 182 -18.88 7.62 24.58
N ARG A 183 -19.34 8.76 25.10
CA ARG A 183 -18.53 9.60 26.00
C ARG A 183 -19.06 9.48 27.42
N HIS A 184 -18.26 8.91 28.32
CA HIS A 184 -18.64 8.65 29.69
C HIS A 184 -17.41 8.60 30.61
N LYS A 185 -17.55 9.12 31.84
CA LYS A 185 -16.44 9.24 32.80
C LYS A 185 -15.67 7.94 33.04
N LYS A 186 -16.34 6.79 33.01
CA LYS A 186 -15.75 5.46 33.26
C LYS A 186 -14.79 4.98 32.16
N TYR A 187 -15.14 5.16 30.89
CA TYR A 187 -14.41 4.54 29.77
C TYR A 187 -13.78 5.54 28.79
N THR A 188 -14.11 6.83 28.88
CA THR A 188 -13.43 7.89 28.12
C THR A 188 -11.92 7.91 28.33
N PRO A 189 -11.36 7.76 29.55
CA PRO A 189 -9.90 7.70 29.72
C PRO A 189 -9.25 6.54 28.95
N LEU A 190 -9.89 5.37 28.95
CA LEU A 190 -9.43 4.20 28.19
C LEU A 190 -9.47 4.46 26.68
N ILE A 191 -10.58 5.01 26.16
CA ILE A 191 -10.70 5.37 24.74
C ILE A 191 -9.62 6.36 24.32
N GLN A 192 -9.33 7.36 25.17
CA GLN A 192 -8.29 8.34 24.89
C GLN A 192 -6.89 7.71 24.89
N GLY A 193 -6.60 6.83 25.86
CA GLY A 193 -5.34 6.09 25.92
C GLY A 193 -5.15 5.16 24.71
N LEU A 194 -6.17 4.38 24.35
CA LEU A 194 -6.15 3.53 23.16
C LEU A 194 -6.03 4.35 21.88
N GLY A 195 -6.74 5.47 21.78
CA GLY A 195 -6.64 6.38 20.64
C GLY A 195 -5.26 7.00 20.48
N LEU A 196 -4.60 7.35 21.60
CA LEU A 196 -3.22 7.84 21.59
C LEU A 196 -2.24 6.75 21.13
N LEU A 197 -2.38 5.53 21.68
CA LEU A 197 -1.57 4.40 21.25
C LEU A 197 -1.75 4.14 19.75
N PHE A 198 -2.99 4.12 19.28
CA PHE A 198 -3.33 3.90 17.87
C PHE A 198 -2.71 4.95 16.94
N CYS A 199 -2.84 6.24 17.27
CA CYS A 199 -2.30 7.32 16.43
C CYS A 199 -0.77 7.44 16.46
N ILE A 200 -0.09 6.73 17.36
CA ILE A 200 1.38 6.61 17.38
C ILE A 200 1.81 5.34 16.62
N LEU A 201 1.28 4.18 17.00
CA LEU A 201 1.73 2.90 16.45
C LEU A 201 1.43 2.76 14.97
N ILE A 202 0.26 3.19 14.50
CA ILE A 202 -0.12 3.03 13.09
C ILE A 202 0.80 3.84 12.17
N PRO A 203 0.97 5.17 12.35
CA PRO A 203 1.93 5.94 11.56
C PRO A 203 3.37 5.45 11.66
N LEU A 204 3.85 5.08 12.86
CA LEU A 204 5.22 4.57 13.02
C LEU A 204 5.41 3.25 12.30
N GLY A 205 4.43 2.35 12.36
CA GLY A 205 4.44 1.09 11.62
C GLY A 205 4.56 1.33 10.12
N TYR A 206 3.74 2.23 9.56
CA TYR A 206 3.83 2.59 8.14
C TYR A 206 5.14 3.30 7.80
N ALA A 207 5.62 4.23 8.63
CA ALA A 207 6.86 4.97 8.41
C ALA A 207 8.10 4.07 8.49
N SER A 208 8.03 2.95 9.21
CA SER A 208 9.12 1.98 9.28
C SER A 208 9.48 1.36 7.91
N ILE A 209 8.50 1.26 7.00
CA ILE A 209 8.65 0.67 5.67
C ILE A 209 9.55 1.50 4.73
N PRO A 210 9.26 2.78 4.44
CA PRO A 210 10.17 3.60 3.64
C PRO A 210 11.55 3.74 4.29
N CYS A 211 11.62 3.85 5.63
CA CYS A 211 12.89 3.85 6.35
C CYS A 211 13.70 2.57 6.10
N TYR A 212 13.06 1.40 6.16
CA TYR A 212 13.70 0.12 5.88
C TYR A 212 14.31 0.07 4.47
N PHE A 213 13.57 0.50 3.45
CA PHE A 213 14.07 0.49 2.07
C PHE A 213 15.17 1.53 1.83
N LEU A 214 15.12 2.69 2.48
CA LEU A 214 16.19 3.69 2.39
C LEU A 214 17.49 3.21 3.07
N ILE A 215 17.40 2.61 4.26
CA ILE A 215 18.56 2.11 5.00
C ILE A 215 19.21 0.91 4.28
N ASN A 216 18.40 0.06 3.66
CA ASN A 216 18.87 -1.13 2.93
C ASN A 216 19.08 -0.89 1.43
N LYS A 217 18.99 0.37 0.98
CA LYS A 217 19.26 0.76 -0.40
C LYS A 217 20.66 0.31 -0.81
N GLY A 218 20.75 -0.51 -1.85
CA GLY A 218 22.02 -1.08 -2.32
C GLY A 218 22.49 -2.35 -1.60
N LYS A 219 21.95 -2.69 -0.41
CA LYS A 219 22.10 -4.01 0.23
C LYS A 219 21.08 -5.02 -0.33
N ASN A 220 19.90 -4.52 -0.74
CA ASN A 220 18.87 -5.28 -1.45
C ASN A 220 19.17 -5.46 -2.95
N LYS A 221 20.43 -5.28 -3.38
CA LYS A 221 20.93 -5.74 -4.68
C LYS A 221 21.03 -7.26 -4.62
N ILE A 222 19.88 -7.93 -4.70
CA ILE A 222 19.71 -9.39 -4.88
C ILE A 222 20.88 -10.16 -4.25
N SER A 223 20.95 -10.17 -2.91
CA SER A 223 21.59 -11.29 -2.24
C SER A 223 20.86 -12.53 -2.76
N LYS A 224 21.55 -13.37 -3.53
CA LYS A 224 21.08 -14.67 -4.02
C LYS A 224 20.22 -15.34 -2.94
N ILE A 225 18.89 -15.20 -3.03
CA ILE A 225 18.00 -15.91 -2.13
C ILE A 225 18.07 -17.36 -2.59
N HIS A 226 18.47 -18.25 -1.68
CA HIS A 226 18.39 -19.69 -1.88
C HIS A 226 16.91 -20.08 -1.90
N PHE A 227 16.26 -19.91 -3.05
CA PHE A 227 15.06 -20.65 -3.37
C PHE A 227 15.40 -22.14 -3.38
N GLN A 228 14.62 -22.91 -2.64
CA GLN A 228 14.74 -24.36 -2.55
C GLN A 228 14.60 -24.92 -3.98
N GLU A 229 15.66 -25.59 -4.44
CA GLU A 229 15.76 -26.17 -5.77
C GLU A 229 14.72 -27.27 -5.95
N GLU A 230 13.52 -26.92 -6.42
CA GLU A 230 12.69 -27.93 -7.06
C GLU A 230 13.33 -28.20 -8.43
N LYS A 231 14.14 -29.28 -8.49
CA LYS A 231 14.79 -29.70 -9.72
C LYS A 231 13.74 -29.91 -10.80
N LEU A 232 13.79 -29.09 -11.84
CA LEU A 232 13.07 -29.33 -13.08
C LEU A 232 13.37 -30.77 -13.54
N PRO A 233 12.39 -31.51 -14.08
CA PRO A 233 12.66 -32.78 -14.75
C PRO A 233 13.78 -32.58 -15.78
N VAL A 234 14.72 -33.53 -15.88
CA VAL A 234 15.94 -33.38 -16.69
C VAL A 234 15.63 -33.05 -18.16
N GLU A 235 14.55 -33.61 -18.72
CA GLU A 235 14.00 -33.25 -20.03
C GLU A 235 13.68 -31.75 -20.15
N VAL A 236 13.05 -31.18 -19.13
CA VAL A 236 12.61 -29.79 -19.10
C VAL A 236 13.83 -28.86 -18.99
N GLN A 237 14.81 -29.21 -18.15
CA GLN A 237 16.03 -28.42 -17.98
C GLN A 237 16.86 -28.33 -19.28
N LYS A 238 17.08 -29.47 -19.98
CA LYS A 238 17.83 -29.48 -21.25
C LYS A 238 17.15 -28.64 -22.34
N ASN A 239 15.82 -28.70 -22.43
CA ASN A 239 15.05 -27.97 -23.46
C ASN A 239 15.06 -26.46 -23.18
N TRP A 240 14.97 -26.07 -21.91
CA TRP A 240 15.00 -24.66 -21.50
C TRP A 240 16.36 -24.00 -21.61
N GLU A 241 17.44 -24.73 -21.31
CA GLU A 241 18.78 -24.18 -21.49
C GLU A 241 18.97 -23.76 -22.95
N ALA A 242 18.71 -24.66 -23.91
CA ALA A 242 18.82 -24.33 -25.33
C ALA A 242 17.95 -23.12 -25.73
N ARG A 243 16.72 -23.04 -25.21
CA ARG A 243 15.77 -21.96 -25.55
C ARG A 243 16.11 -20.62 -24.92
N ALA A 244 16.59 -20.62 -23.68
CA ALA A 244 17.07 -19.43 -23.00
C ALA A 244 18.27 -18.83 -23.74
N LYS A 245 19.17 -19.67 -24.29
CA LYS A 245 20.25 -19.19 -25.15
C LYS A 245 19.71 -18.48 -26.40
N THR A 246 18.65 -18.99 -27.02
CA THR A 246 18.01 -18.37 -28.18
C THR A 246 17.38 -17.01 -27.84
N LEU A 247 16.64 -16.92 -26.73
CA LEU A 247 16.01 -15.66 -26.29
C LEU A 247 17.07 -14.60 -25.95
N VAL A 248 18.11 -14.98 -25.20
CA VAL A 248 19.24 -14.09 -24.91
C VAL A 248 19.93 -13.64 -26.19
N ALA A 249 20.21 -14.54 -27.13
CA ALA A 249 20.87 -14.18 -28.38
C ALA A 249 20.03 -13.24 -29.25
N LYS A 250 18.70 -13.37 -29.21
CA LYS A 250 17.77 -12.49 -29.93
C LYS A 250 17.73 -11.09 -29.32
N GLU A 251 17.71 -11.00 -28.00
CA GLU A 251 17.56 -9.73 -27.27
C GLU A 251 18.91 -9.02 -27.03
N TYR A 252 20.01 -9.79 -26.99
CA TYR A 252 21.38 -9.32 -26.81
C TYR A 252 22.31 -9.91 -27.89
N PRO A 253 22.30 -9.37 -29.13
CA PRO A 253 23.05 -9.93 -30.27
C PRO A 253 24.58 -9.95 -30.11
N TRP A 254 25.09 -9.21 -29.13
CA TRP A 254 26.51 -9.13 -28.79
C TRP A 254 26.99 -10.28 -27.89
N VAL A 255 26.07 -11.10 -27.36
CA VAL A 255 26.37 -12.25 -26.50
C VAL A 255 26.86 -13.44 -27.31
N GLU A 256 28.00 -14.00 -26.94
CA GLU A 256 28.62 -15.16 -27.58
C GLU A 256 28.38 -16.45 -26.80
N LYS A 257 28.48 -16.39 -25.47
CA LYS A 257 28.30 -17.54 -24.59
C LYS A 257 27.31 -17.22 -23.49
N THR A 258 26.50 -18.22 -23.17
CA THR A 258 25.42 -18.18 -22.20
C THR A 258 25.53 -19.40 -21.32
N ARG A 259 25.56 -19.18 -20.01
CA ARG A 259 25.55 -20.24 -19.01
C ARG A 259 24.38 -20.02 -18.08
N LEU A 260 23.48 -21.01 -17.99
CA LEU A 260 22.44 -20.98 -16.99
C LEU A 260 23.10 -21.09 -15.61
N LEU A 261 22.88 -20.08 -14.77
CA LEU A 261 23.33 -20.08 -13.39
C LEU A 261 22.27 -20.64 -12.46
N LYS A 262 20.99 -20.30 -12.73
CA LYS A 262 19.87 -20.70 -11.88
C LYS A 262 18.56 -20.63 -12.64
N ALA A 263 17.64 -21.55 -12.35
CA ALA A 263 16.25 -21.48 -12.80
C ALA A 263 15.35 -21.58 -11.56
N GLU A 264 14.40 -20.65 -11.43
CA GLU A 264 13.47 -20.58 -10.30
C GLU A 264 12.04 -20.55 -10.84
N ARG A 265 11.12 -21.29 -10.22
CA ARG A 265 9.71 -21.33 -10.61
C ARG A 265 8.86 -20.59 -9.59
N SER A 266 7.89 -19.80 -10.07
CA SER A 266 6.86 -19.13 -9.29
C SER A 266 5.53 -19.24 -10.03
N GLY A 267 4.72 -20.25 -9.70
CA GLY A 267 3.48 -20.54 -10.43
C GLY A 267 3.75 -20.99 -11.87
N SER A 268 3.21 -20.25 -12.85
CA SER A 268 3.47 -20.43 -14.28
C SER A 268 4.70 -19.67 -14.78
N LEU A 269 5.32 -18.83 -13.94
CA LEU A 269 6.49 -18.04 -14.30
C LEU A 269 7.79 -18.76 -13.92
N TYR A 270 8.75 -18.73 -14.82
CA TYR A 270 10.12 -19.19 -14.64
C TYR A 270 11.06 -18.00 -14.69
N ARG A 271 11.88 -17.82 -13.65
CA ARG A 271 12.98 -16.86 -13.62
C ARG A 271 14.28 -17.60 -13.93
N LEU A 272 14.87 -17.30 -15.08
CA LEU A 272 16.15 -17.84 -15.50
C LEU A 272 17.24 -16.80 -15.25
N SER A 273 18.22 -17.15 -14.40
CA SER A 273 19.43 -16.36 -14.19
C SER A 273 20.54 -16.92 -15.07
N LEU A 274 21.04 -16.09 -15.97
CA LEU A 274 22.02 -16.47 -16.99
C LEU A 274 23.27 -15.61 -16.84
N GLU A 275 24.44 -16.24 -16.92
CA GLU A 275 25.71 -15.55 -17.15
C GLU A 275 25.92 -15.44 -18.66
N VAL A 276 26.08 -14.21 -19.14
CA VAL A 276 26.34 -13.92 -20.54
C VAL A 276 27.73 -13.34 -20.72
N LEU A 277 28.43 -13.77 -21.77
CA LEU A 277 29.78 -13.35 -22.15
C LEU A 277 29.74 -12.76 -23.56
N GLY A 278 30.24 -11.54 -23.73
CA GLY A 278 30.29 -10.85 -25.02
C GLY A 278 31.53 -11.18 -25.85
N LYS A 279 31.44 -10.97 -27.18
CA LYS A 279 32.50 -11.31 -28.17
C LYS A 279 33.81 -10.52 -28.04
N LYS A 280 33.82 -9.36 -27.39
CA LYS A 280 34.97 -8.42 -27.47
C LYS A 280 35.44 -7.82 -26.15
N ASP A 281 34.65 -7.95 -25.09
CA ASP A 281 35.04 -7.54 -23.74
C ASP A 281 34.63 -8.66 -22.78
N SER A 282 35.56 -9.10 -21.94
CA SER A 282 35.44 -10.14 -20.92
C SER A 282 34.44 -9.79 -19.79
N LYS A 283 33.46 -8.93 -20.04
CA LYS A 283 32.45 -8.53 -19.07
C LYS A 283 31.40 -9.62 -18.96
N LYS A 284 31.42 -10.29 -17.81
CA LYS A 284 30.36 -11.19 -17.36
C LYS A 284 29.18 -10.34 -16.90
N VAL A 285 28.04 -10.49 -17.58
CA VAL A 285 26.80 -9.84 -17.17
C VAL A 285 25.83 -10.91 -16.72
N GLN A 286 25.17 -10.69 -15.59
CA GLN A 286 24.07 -11.55 -15.15
C GLN A 286 22.76 -10.98 -15.65
N VAL A 287 22.02 -11.78 -16.40
CA VAL A 287 20.72 -11.41 -16.97
C VAL A 287 19.66 -12.29 -16.31
N GLN A 288 18.52 -11.68 -15.97
CA GLN A 288 17.35 -12.39 -15.50
C GLN A 288 16.26 -12.32 -16.56
N ILE A 289 15.71 -13.47 -16.92
CA ILE A 289 14.59 -13.56 -17.86
C ILE A 289 13.40 -14.16 -17.12
N LEU A 290 12.24 -13.51 -17.20
CA LEU A 290 10.96 -14.03 -16.74
C LEU A 290 10.23 -14.65 -17.93
N VAL A 291 9.85 -15.91 -17.83
CA VAL A 291 9.18 -16.67 -18.89
C VAL A 291 7.90 -17.27 -18.36
N ASN A 292 6.78 -17.12 -19.06
CA ASN A 292 5.51 -17.71 -18.67
C ASN A 292 5.27 -19.04 -19.42
N TRP A 293 5.27 -20.14 -18.68
CA TRP A 293 5.17 -21.52 -19.17
C TRP A 293 3.80 -21.87 -19.76
N ASP A 294 2.71 -21.37 -19.17
CA ASP A 294 1.36 -21.72 -19.62
C ASP A 294 1.00 -21.05 -20.94
N THR A 295 1.53 -19.85 -21.21
CA THR A 295 1.37 -19.16 -22.50
C THR A 295 2.19 -19.80 -23.62
N GLU A 296 3.33 -20.41 -23.31
CA GLU A 296 4.21 -20.99 -24.33
C GLU A 296 3.83 -22.43 -24.72
N ASN A 297 3.31 -23.24 -23.80
CA ASN A 297 2.79 -24.57 -24.16
C ASN A 297 1.59 -24.49 -25.13
N LYS A 298 0.81 -23.40 -25.07
CA LYS A 298 -0.27 -23.12 -26.03
C LYS A 298 0.22 -22.77 -27.44
N GLN A 299 1.47 -22.34 -27.62
CA GLN A 299 2.04 -22.07 -28.95
C GLN A 299 2.64 -23.31 -29.63
N LYS A 300 2.66 -24.45 -28.94
CA LYS A 300 3.12 -25.75 -29.48
C LYS A 300 1.97 -26.75 -29.71
N GLY A 301 0.72 -26.33 -29.53
CA GLY A 301 -0.48 -27.08 -29.88
C GLY A 301 -1.01 -26.65 -31.24
#